data_AF-A0A368KTL5-F1
#
_entry.id   AF-A0A368KTL5-F1
#
_cell.length_a   1.000
_cell.length_b   1.000
_cell.length_c   1.000
_cell.angle_alpha   90.00
_cell.angle_beta   90.00
_cell.angle_gamma   90.00
#
_symmetry.space_group_name_H-M   'P 1'
#
loop_
_entity.id
_entity.type
_entity.pdbx_description
1 polymer ?
#
loop_
_entity_poly.entity_id
_entity_poly.type
_entity_poly.pdbx_seq_one_letter_code
_entity_poly.pdbx_strand_id
1 'polypeptide(L)'
;MKLIPLNCRQCGAPLSVPEDVRHVTCLHCGTQLAVVREGAAAYTEILEQLERRTTNVEVRLDALQRQHLVNQLDQDWYEDREQYYVRTKEGRTYLPSKIEAVFYAGGALVVAVIVAAIFITMDDPTGRARGFGILASLFLGVVGLGGSALLYRKRAAYDEAEKHYLLRRAELTGEG
;
A
#
# COMPACT_ATOMS: atom_id res chain seq x y z
N MET A 1 -18.54 -29.81 53.47
CA MET A 1 -17.99 -29.36 52.18
C MET A 1 -18.70 -30.15 51.08
N LYS A 2 -19.28 -29.48 50.07
CA LYS A 2 -19.89 -30.17 48.92
C LYS A 2 -18.78 -30.51 47.93
N LEU A 3 -18.64 -31.79 47.63
CA LEU A 3 -17.72 -32.30 46.63
C LEU A 3 -18.52 -32.62 45.37
N ILE A 4 -18.07 -32.11 44.23
CA ILE A 4 -18.70 -32.38 42.94
C ILE A 4 -17.87 -33.45 42.23
N PRO A 5 -18.51 -34.54 41.78
CA PRO A 5 -17.84 -35.53 40.95
C PRO A 5 -17.63 -34.97 39.55
N LEU A 6 -16.39 -34.95 39.09
CA LEU A 6 -15.97 -34.57 37.75
C LEU A 6 -15.13 -35.69 37.17
N ASN A 7 -15.08 -35.81 35.86
CA ASN A 7 -14.13 -36.72 35.20
C ASN A 7 -12.97 -35.91 34.64
N CYS A 8 -11.76 -36.46 34.76
CA CYS A 8 -10.60 -35.93 34.06
C CYS A 8 -10.82 -36.02 32.55
N ARG A 9 -10.72 -34.89 31.83
CA ARG A 9 -10.88 -34.87 30.37
C ARG A 9 -9.82 -35.68 29.62
N GLN A 10 -8.64 -35.86 30.21
CA GLN A 10 -7.51 -36.54 29.55
C GLN A 10 -7.51 -38.06 29.74
N CYS A 11 -7.83 -38.55 30.94
CA CYS A 11 -7.75 -40.00 31.25
C CYS A 11 -9.09 -40.62 31.70
N GLY A 12 -10.15 -39.83 31.84
CA GLY A 12 -11.46 -40.31 32.29
C GLY A 12 -11.55 -40.63 33.79
N ALA A 13 -10.47 -40.47 34.55
CA ALA A 13 -10.46 -40.79 35.99
C ALA A 13 -11.46 -39.91 36.77
N PRO A 14 -12.20 -40.48 37.73
CA PRO A 14 -13.10 -39.72 38.59
C PRO A 14 -12.31 -38.83 39.55
N LEU A 15 -12.69 -37.55 39.62
CA LEU A 15 -12.12 -36.52 40.45
C LEU A 15 -13.23 -35.97 41.35
N SER A 16 -12.98 -35.88 42.66
CA SER A 16 -13.88 -35.20 43.60
C SER A 16 -13.27 -33.85 43.94
N VAL A 17 -13.86 -32.78 43.39
CA VAL A 17 -13.31 -31.43 43.55
C VAL A 17 -14.24 -30.60 44.43
N PRO A 18 -13.70 -29.81 45.37
CA PRO A 18 -14.48 -28.83 46.13
C PRO A 18 -15.18 -27.79 45.21
N GLU A 19 -16.30 -27.24 45.68
CA GLU A 19 -17.06 -26.21 44.93
C GLU A 19 -16.27 -24.91 44.69
N ASP A 20 -15.28 -24.60 45.52
CA ASP A 20 -14.50 -23.35 45.51
C ASP A 20 -13.22 -23.41 44.66
N VAL A 21 -12.80 -24.59 44.22
CA VAL A 21 -11.52 -24.79 43.52
C VAL A 21 -11.68 -24.61 42.01
N ARG A 22 -10.82 -23.76 41.43
CA ARG A 22 -10.79 -23.47 39.97
C ARG A 22 -9.77 -24.31 39.20
N HIS A 23 -8.74 -24.83 39.87
CA HIS A 23 -7.66 -25.59 39.25
C HIS A 23 -7.44 -26.88 40.03
N VAL A 24 -7.39 -28.02 39.34
CA VAL A 24 -7.17 -29.32 39.96
C VAL A 24 -6.13 -30.10 39.16
N THR A 25 -5.24 -30.79 39.85
CA THR A 25 -4.29 -31.71 39.21
C THR A 25 -4.85 -33.11 39.32
N CYS A 26 -4.97 -33.81 38.19
CA CYS A 26 -5.38 -35.21 38.22
C CYS A 26 -4.26 -36.06 38.84
N LEU A 27 -4.54 -36.73 39.96
CA LEU A 27 -3.57 -37.61 40.61
C LEU A 27 -3.25 -38.89 39.80
N HIS A 28 -4.08 -39.21 38.79
CA HIS A 28 -3.88 -40.41 37.98
C HIS A 28 -2.97 -40.18 36.77
N CYS A 29 -3.13 -39.07 36.06
CA CYS A 29 -2.33 -38.75 34.87
C CYS A 29 -1.40 -37.53 35.04
N GLY A 30 -1.43 -36.87 36.21
CA GLY A 30 -0.60 -35.69 36.51
C GLY A 30 -1.01 -34.40 35.80
N THR A 31 -2.02 -34.42 34.94
CA THR A 31 -2.43 -33.25 34.14
C THR A 31 -3.11 -32.18 35.00
N GLN A 32 -2.72 -30.92 34.80
CA GLN A 32 -3.37 -29.76 35.43
C GLN A 32 -4.61 -29.34 34.62
N LEU A 33 -5.74 -29.26 35.30
CA LEU A 33 -7.05 -29.05 34.70
C LEU A 33 -7.72 -27.80 35.31
N ALA A 34 -8.35 -26.99 34.48
CA ALA A 34 -9.26 -25.93 34.89
C ALA A 34 -10.66 -26.51 35.06
N VAL A 35 -11.35 -26.14 36.14
CA VAL A 35 -12.74 -26.53 36.39
C VAL A 35 -13.64 -25.42 35.86
N VAL A 36 -14.31 -25.67 34.73
CA VAL A 36 -15.26 -24.74 34.09
C VAL A 36 -16.68 -25.12 34.53
N ARG A 37 -17.47 -24.11 34.91
CA ARG A 37 -18.85 -24.27 35.41
C ARG A 37 -19.77 -23.40 34.56
N GLU A 38 -20.64 -24.03 33.78
CA GLU A 38 -21.63 -23.35 32.96
C GLU A 38 -23.03 -23.87 33.30
N GLY A 39 -23.85 -23.01 33.91
CA GLY A 39 -25.20 -23.37 34.34
C GLY A 39 -25.23 -24.54 35.34
N ALA A 40 -25.87 -25.64 34.95
CA ALA A 40 -26.01 -26.85 35.78
C ALA A 40 -24.90 -27.89 35.54
N ALA A 41 -23.94 -27.62 34.65
CA ALA A 41 -22.87 -28.54 34.29
C ALA A 41 -21.51 -28.00 34.72
N ALA A 42 -20.66 -28.89 35.24
CA ALA A 42 -19.26 -28.62 35.54
C ALA A 42 -18.40 -29.64 34.80
N TYR A 43 -17.33 -29.19 34.14
CA TYR A 43 -16.41 -30.03 33.40
C TYR A 43 -14.96 -29.57 33.57
N THR A 44 -14.00 -30.44 33.23
CA THR A 44 -12.57 -30.14 33.29
C THR A 44 -12.01 -29.83 31.91
N GLU A 45 -11.11 -28.84 31.82
CA GLU A 45 -10.39 -28.50 30.58
C GLU A 45 -8.88 -28.42 30.86
N ILE A 46 -8.04 -28.82 29.90
CA ILE A 46 -6.59 -28.93 30.09
C ILE A 46 -5.95 -27.54 29.93
N LEU A 47 -5.29 -27.01 30.97
CA LEU A 47 -4.72 -25.65 30.94
C LEU A 47 -3.66 -25.44 29.85
N GLU A 48 -2.79 -26.42 29.65
CA GLU A 48 -1.71 -26.35 28.65
C GLU A 48 -2.25 -26.20 27.21
N GLN A 49 -3.49 -26.64 26.97
CA GLN A 49 -4.15 -26.51 25.69
C GLN A 49 -4.76 -25.11 25.46
N LEU A 50 -5.11 -24.38 26.53
CA LEU A 50 -5.53 -22.98 26.44
C LEU A 50 -4.33 -22.09 26.13
N GLU A 51 -3.24 -22.22 26.87
CA GLU A 51 -2.06 -21.36 26.72
C GLU A 51 -1.44 -21.50 25.31
N ARG A 52 -1.32 -22.73 24.80
CA ARG A 52 -0.88 -22.97 23.41
C ARG A 52 -1.84 -22.43 22.36
N ARG A 53 -3.16 -22.41 22.60
CA ARG A 53 -4.12 -21.83 21.67
C ARG A 53 -4.00 -20.30 21.65
N THR A 54 -3.86 -19.67 22.80
CA THR A 54 -3.71 -18.21 22.90
C THR A 54 -2.45 -17.73 22.20
N THR A 55 -1.28 -18.35 22.45
CA THR A 55 -0.03 -17.95 21.78
C THR A 55 -0.09 -18.15 20.27
N ASN A 56 -0.69 -19.24 19.78
CA ASN A 56 -0.86 -19.45 18.34
C ASN A 56 -1.86 -18.47 17.71
N VAL A 57 -2.88 -18.03 18.46
CA VAL A 57 -3.83 -17.01 18.00
C VAL A 57 -3.15 -15.64 17.93
N GLU A 58 -2.37 -15.26 18.95
CA GLU A 58 -1.60 -14.01 18.96
C GLU A 58 -0.64 -13.92 17.77
N VAL A 59 0.16 -14.97 17.53
CA VAL A 59 1.08 -15.02 16.37
C VAL A 59 0.33 -14.92 15.03
N ARG A 60 -0.84 -15.57 14.92
CA ARG A 60 -1.66 -15.48 13.70
C ARG A 60 -2.26 -14.10 13.52
N LEU A 61 -2.71 -13.45 14.59
CA LEU A 61 -3.25 -12.10 14.54
C LEU A 61 -2.19 -11.10 14.08
N ASP A 62 -0.96 -11.21 14.59
CA ASP A 62 0.16 -10.35 14.16
C ASP A 62 0.47 -10.51 12.67
N ALA A 63 0.51 -11.76 12.18
CA ALA A 63 0.73 -12.03 10.76
C ALA A 63 -0.40 -11.46 9.88
N LEU A 64 -1.65 -11.58 10.33
CA LEU A 64 -2.84 -11.12 9.60
C LEU A 64 -2.93 -9.60 9.61
N GLN A 65 -2.59 -8.95 10.73
CA GLN A 65 -2.51 -7.49 10.83
C GLN A 65 -1.42 -6.93 9.92
N ARG A 66 -0.24 -7.58 9.86
CA ARG A 66 0.83 -7.18 8.95
C ARG A 66 0.39 -7.30 7.49
N GLN A 67 -0.27 -8.39 7.10
CA GLN A 67 -0.83 -8.54 5.75
C GLN A 67 -1.87 -7.47 5.43
N HIS A 68 -2.74 -7.15 6.40
CA HIS A 68 -3.74 -6.10 6.22
C HIS A 68 -3.10 -4.74 5.95
N LEU A 69 -2.06 -4.37 6.72
CA LEU A 69 -1.34 -3.11 6.54
C LEU A 69 -0.64 -3.02 5.17
N VAL A 70 -0.02 -4.12 4.71
CA VAL A 70 0.59 -4.16 3.37
C VAL A 70 -0.47 -4.03 2.29
N ASN A 71 -1.60 -4.72 2.42
CA ASN A 71 -2.68 -4.63 1.43
C ASN A 71 -3.30 -3.22 1.37
N GLN A 72 -3.46 -2.57 2.52
CA GLN A 72 -3.92 -1.18 2.57
C GLN A 72 -2.92 -0.25 1.90
N LEU A 73 -1.63 -0.36 2.22
CA LEU A 73 -0.58 0.43 1.59
C LEU A 73 -0.53 0.23 0.07
N ASP A 74 -0.63 -1.02 -0.39
CA ASP A 74 -0.65 -1.35 -1.82
C ASP A 74 -1.88 -0.71 -2.49
N GLN A 75 -3.05 -0.77 -1.85
CA GLN A 75 -4.27 -0.13 -2.35
C GLN A 75 -4.14 1.40 -2.43
N ASP A 76 -3.68 2.05 -1.37
CA ASP A 76 -3.47 3.50 -1.34
C ASP A 76 -2.49 3.92 -2.45
N TRP A 77 -1.42 3.14 -2.65
CA TRP A 77 -0.48 3.37 -3.75
C TRP A 77 -1.13 3.21 -5.14
N TYR A 78 -2.02 2.22 -5.32
CA TYR A 78 -2.75 2.04 -6.59
C TYR A 78 -3.64 3.26 -6.91
N GLU A 79 -4.29 3.83 -5.90
CA GLU A 79 -5.13 5.02 -6.05
C GLU A 79 -4.27 6.27 -6.28
N ASP A 80 -3.22 6.45 -5.49
CA ASP A 80 -2.32 7.60 -5.60
C ASP A 80 -1.55 7.61 -6.91
N ARG A 81 -1.12 6.45 -7.42
CA ARG A 81 -0.29 6.44 -8.63
C ARG A 81 -1.05 6.90 -9.87
N GLU A 82 -2.37 6.69 -9.91
CA GLU A 82 -3.22 7.05 -11.06
C GLU A 82 -3.16 8.54 -11.38
N GLN A 83 -3.01 9.40 -10.36
CA GLN A 83 -2.92 10.84 -10.55
C GLN A 83 -1.70 11.25 -11.40
N TYR A 84 -0.64 10.43 -11.40
CA TYR A 84 0.58 10.68 -12.14
C TYR A 84 0.51 10.27 -13.62
N TYR A 85 -0.43 9.40 -14.00
CA TYR A 85 -0.61 8.95 -15.38
C TYR A 85 -1.17 10.05 -16.26
N VAL A 86 -0.79 10.04 -17.54
CA VAL A 86 -1.36 10.93 -18.57
C VAL A 86 -2.28 10.10 -19.46
N ARG A 87 -3.48 10.62 -19.71
CA ARG A 87 -4.45 9.99 -20.62
C ARG A 87 -4.21 10.49 -22.04
N THR A 88 -3.98 9.56 -22.98
CA THR A 88 -3.92 9.90 -24.41
C THR A 88 -5.33 10.09 -24.95
N LYS A 89 -5.43 10.67 -26.16
CA LYS A 89 -6.70 10.76 -26.90
C LYS A 89 -7.27 9.38 -27.26
N GLU A 90 -6.44 8.34 -27.35
CA GLU A 90 -6.86 6.96 -27.60
C GLU A 90 -7.33 6.23 -26.32
N GLY A 91 -7.46 6.93 -25.19
CA GLY A 91 -7.90 6.35 -23.92
C GLY A 91 -6.86 5.48 -23.21
N ARG A 92 -5.63 5.41 -23.74
CA ARG A 92 -4.52 4.71 -23.08
C ARG A 92 -3.98 5.59 -21.94
N THR A 93 -3.67 4.97 -20.81
CA THR A 93 -2.95 5.60 -19.71
C THR A 93 -1.50 5.16 -19.76
N TYR A 94 -0.59 6.11 -19.76
CA TYR A 94 0.84 5.81 -19.71
C TYR A 94 1.55 6.75 -18.75
N LEU A 95 2.71 6.30 -18.29
CA LEU A 95 3.55 7.05 -17.38
C LEU A 95 4.51 7.89 -18.22
N PRO A 96 4.46 9.24 -18.14
CA PRO A 96 5.29 10.08 -18.99
C PRO A 96 6.78 9.80 -18.74
N SER A 97 7.50 9.48 -19.82
CA SER A 97 8.93 9.22 -19.74
C SER A 97 9.72 10.54 -19.72
N LYS A 98 10.87 10.56 -19.02
CA LYS A 98 11.77 11.73 -19.00
C LYS A 98 12.27 12.07 -20.41
N ILE A 99 12.46 11.03 -21.23
CA ILE A 99 12.92 11.13 -22.61
C ILE A 99 11.87 11.85 -23.48
N GLU A 100 10.58 11.52 -23.34
CA GLU A 100 9.51 12.21 -24.06
C GLU A 100 9.39 13.69 -23.71
N ALA A 101 9.56 14.06 -22.44
CA ALA A 101 9.54 15.47 -22.03
C ALA A 101 10.67 16.26 -22.71
N VAL A 102 11.88 15.67 -22.81
CA VAL A 102 13.02 16.29 -23.51
C VAL A 102 12.77 16.38 -25.01
N PHE A 103 12.21 15.34 -25.64
CA PHE A 103 11.86 15.36 -27.05
C PHE A 103 10.76 16.40 -27.36
N TYR A 104 9.75 16.56 -26.50
CA TYR A 104 8.72 17.59 -26.66
C TYR A 104 9.31 19.00 -26.58
N ALA A 105 10.20 19.26 -25.64
CA ALA A 105 10.89 20.54 -25.52
C ALA A 105 11.76 20.83 -26.75
N GLY A 106 12.60 19.87 -27.15
CA GLY A 106 13.48 20.01 -28.31
C GLY A 106 12.70 20.17 -29.61
N GLY A 107 11.66 19.36 -29.81
CA GLY A 107 10.78 19.43 -30.98
C GLY A 107 10.04 20.76 -31.08
N ALA A 108 9.47 21.24 -29.98
CA ALA A 108 8.80 22.55 -29.96
C ALA A 108 9.78 23.70 -30.28
N LEU A 109 11.01 23.64 -29.77
CA LEU A 109 12.03 24.65 -30.04
C LEU A 109 12.46 24.62 -31.51
N VAL A 110 12.67 23.44 -32.09
CA VAL A 110 12.97 23.29 -33.52
C VAL A 110 11.84 23.85 -34.39
N VAL A 111 10.58 23.52 -34.08
CA VAL A 111 9.42 24.05 -34.80
C VAL A 111 9.34 25.57 -34.67
N ALA A 112 9.56 26.12 -33.47
CA ALA A 112 9.57 27.56 -33.24
C ALA A 112 10.65 28.26 -34.08
N VAL A 113 11.85 27.69 -34.18
CA VAL A 113 12.94 28.23 -35.01
C VAL A 113 12.58 28.17 -36.50
N ILE A 114 12.02 27.05 -36.97
CA ILE A 114 11.59 26.90 -38.38
C ILE A 114 10.52 27.94 -38.72
N VAL A 115 9.50 28.10 -37.86
CA VAL A 115 8.44 29.10 -38.05
C VAL A 115 9.05 30.51 -38.10
N ALA A 116 9.93 30.86 -37.16
CA ALA A 116 10.60 32.17 -37.19
C ALA A 116 11.38 32.39 -38.49
N ALA A 117 12.16 31.40 -38.94
CA ALA A 117 12.96 31.49 -40.16
C ALA A 117 12.10 31.70 -41.42
N ILE A 118 10.96 31.00 -41.53
CA ILE A 118 10.02 31.16 -42.65
C ILE A 118 9.49 32.60 -42.69
N PHE A 119 9.01 33.12 -41.58
CA PHE A 119 8.42 34.46 -41.55
C PHE A 119 9.44 35.60 -41.69
N ILE A 120 10.69 35.40 -41.25
CA ILE A 120 11.77 36.39 -41.43
C ILE A 120 12.16 36.54 -42.90
N THR A 121 12.18 35.43 -43.64
CA THR A 121 12.61 35.40 -45.06
C THR A 121 11.52 35.78 -46.05
N MET A 122 10.26 35.89 -45.61
CA MET A 122 9.17 36.42 -46.44
C MET A 122 9.39 37.90 -46.77
N ASP A 123 9.18 38.23 -48.05
CA ASP A 123 9.22 39.60 -48.54
C ASP A 123 7.87 40.27 -48.27
N ASP A 124 7.78 40.95 -47.12
CA ASP A 124 6.60 41.67 -46.67
C ASP A 124 6.92 43.17 -46.47
N PRO A 125 6.46 44.04 -47.37
CA PRO A 125 6.73 45.48 -47.29
C PRO A 125 6.07 46.16 -46.08
N THR A 126 5.09 45.53 -45.44
CA THR A 126 4.40 46.07 -44.26
C THR A 126 5.01 45.59 -42.94
N GLY A 127 5.90 44.58 -42.97
CA GLY A 127 6.55 44.00 -41.79
C GLY A 127 5.61 43.26 -40.81
N ARG A 128 4.32 43.15 -41.12
CA ARG A 128 3.30 42.53 -40.26
C ARG A 128 3.50 41.03 -40.15
N ALA A 129 3.85 40.37 -41.24
CA ALA A 129 4.13 38.93 -41.29
C ALA A 129 5.35 38.57 -40.44
N ARG A 130 6.42 39.39 -40.50
CA ARG A 130 7.61 39.22 -39.65
C ARG A 130 7.28 39.34 -38.16
N GLY A 131 6.52 40.37 -37.78
CA GLY A 131 6.08 40.56 -36.40
C GLY A 131 5.22 39.39 -35.89
N PHE A 132 4.29 38.91 -36.71
CA PHE A 132 3.45 37.75 -36.37
C PHE A 132 4.28 36.47 -36.20
N GLY A 133 5.23 36.21 -37.11
CA GLY A 133 6.09 35.01 -37.04
C GLY A 133 6.95 34.94 -35.79
N ILE A 134 7.52 36.07 -35.35
CA ILE A 134 8.31 36.14 -34.10
C ILE A 134 7.42 35.86 -32.89
N LEU A 135 6.23 36.48 -32.83
CA LEU A 135 5.29 36.24 -31.74
C LEU A 135 4.79 34.79 -31.71
N ALA A 136 4.48 34.21 -32.87
CA ALA A 136 4.06 32.82 -32.98
C ALA A 136 5.17 31.85 -32.55
N SER A 137 6.42 32.11 -32.95
CA SER A 137 7.59 31.34 -32.54
C SER A 137 7.80 31.38 -31.02
N LEU A 138 7.77 32.58 -30.43
CA LEU A 138 7.88 32.75 -28.98
C LEU A 138 6.76 32.00 -28.24
N PHE A 139 5.53 32.12 -28.73
CA PHE A 139 4.38 31.42 -28.15
C PHE A 139 4.56 29.90 -28.20
N LEU A 140 4.94 29.34 -29.35
CA LEU A 140 5.19 27.90 -29.51
C LEU A 140 6.33 27.41 -28.60
N GLY A 141 7.41 28.19 -28.48
CA GLY A 141 8.51 27.90 -27.58
C GLY A 141 8.07 27.86 -26.11
N VAL A 142 7.32 28.86 -25.66
CA VAL A 142 6.82 28.94 -24.28
C VAL A 142 5.85 27.80 -23.98
N VAL A 143 4.91 27.51 -24.87
CA VAL A 143 3.94 26.41 -24.70
C VAL A 143 4.67 25.06 -24.67
N GLY A 144 5.64 24.83 -25.55
CA GLY A 144 6.43 23.61 -25.59
C GLY A 144 7.26 23.38 -24.33
N LEU A 145 7.97 24.42 -23.86
CA LEU A 145 8.75 24.38 -22.63
C LEU A 145 7.85 24.20 -21.40
N GLY A 146 6.72 24.91 -21.34
CA GLY A 146 5.75 24.78 -20.27
C GLY A 146 5.15 23.38 -20.18
N GLY A 147 4.73 22.81 -21.31
CA GLY A 147 4.24 21.43 -21.37
C GLY A 147 5.29 20.41 -20.94
N SER A 148 6.53 20.55 -21.41
CA SER A 148 7.64 19.69 -21.01
C SER A 148 7.93 19.76 -19.50
N ALA A 149 7.96 20.97 -18.93
CA ALA A 149 8.18 21.16 -17.51
C ALA A 149 7.08 20.50 -16.64
N LEU A 150 5.83 20.57 -17.08
CA LEU A 150 4.72 19.89 -16.39
C LEU A 150 4.88 18.36 -16.42
N LEU A 151 5.23 17.78 -17.57
CA LEU A 151 5.48 16.34 -17.69
C LEU A 151 6.66 15.90 -16.82
N TYR A 152 7.75 16.67 -16.82
CA TYR A 152 8.92 16.40 -15.99
C TYR A 152 8.57 16.44 -14.50
N ARG A 153 7.85 17.47 -14.04
CA ARG A 153 7.41 17.59 -12.64
C ARG A 153 6.52 16.42 -12.24
N LYS A 154 5.60 16.00 -13.12
CA LYS A 154 4.71 14.87 -12.86
C LYS A 154 5.49 13.56 -12.69
N ARG A 155 6.49 13.32 -13.54
CA ARG A 155 7.37 12.15 -13.42
C ARG A 155 8.25 12.20 -12.17
N ALA A 156 8.81 13.37 -11.84
CA ALA A 156 9.62 13.53 -10.63
C ALA A 156 8.79 13.29 -9.36
N ALA A 157 7.55 13.77 -9.32
CA ALA A 157 6.64 13.51 -8.22
C ALA A 157 6.28 12.02 -8.08
N TYR A 158 6.06 11.33 -9.21
CA TYR A 158 5.89 9.87 -9.20
C TYR A 158 7.12 9.15 -8.65
N ASP A 159 8.33 9.50 -9.12
CA ASP A 159 9.59 8.87 -8.67
C ASP A 159 9.75 8.99 -7.15
N GLU A 160 9.38 10.14 -6.59
CA GLU A 160 9.48 10.38 -5.15
C GLU A 160 8.43 9.60 -4.36
N ALA A 161 7.18 9.62 -4.82
CA ALA A 161 6.09 8.86 -4.21
C ALA A 161 6.35 7.34 -4.24
N GLU A 162 6.91 6.83 -5.35
CA GLU A 162 7.29 5.43 -5.50
C GLU A 162 8.37 5.02 -4.49
N LYS A 163 9.38 5.86 -4.28
CA LYS A 163 10.39 5.59 -3.23
C LYS A 163 9.77 5.53 -1.85
N HIS A 164 8.89 6.48 -1.50
CA HIS A 164 8.22 6.49 -0.21
C HIS A 164 7.40 5.22 0.01
N TYR A 165 6.66 4.79 -1.01
CA TYR A 165 5.92 3.54 -1.00
C TYR A 165 6.85 2.32 -0.80
N LEU A 166 7.94 2.23 -1.57
CA LEU A 166 8.88 1.10 -1.48
C LEU A 166 9.57 1.02 -0.11
N LEU A 167 9.97 2.17 0.45
CA LEU A 167 10.54 2.25 1.80
C LEU A 167 9.53 1.76 2.84
N ARG A 168 8.29 2.26 2.77
CA ARG A 168 7.25 1.88 3.72
C ARG A 168 6.87 0.41 3.61
N ARG A 169 6.87 -0.13 2.40
CA ARG A 169 6.64 -1.56 2.17
C ARG A 169 7.76 -2.42 2.76
N ALA A 170 9.01 -2.04 2.56
CA ALA A 170 10.16 -2.74 3.13
C ALA A 170 10.13 -2.75 4.67
N GLU A 171 9.72 -1.63 5.30
CA GLU A 171 9.50 -1.55 6.75
C GLU A 171 8.43 -2.54 7.25
N LEU A 172 7.35 -2.72 6.49
CA LEU A 172 6.25 -3.63 6.86
C LEU A 172 6.57 -5.10 6.57
N THR A 173 7.35 -5.39 5.53
CA THR A 173 7.74 -6.76 5.18
C THR A 173 8.97 -7.25 5.96
N GLY A 174 9.77 -6.33 6.50
CA GLY A 174 11.03 -6.64 7.19
C GLY A 174 12.16 -7.00 6.21
N GLU A 175 12.08 -6.55 4.96
CA GLU A 175 13.07 -6.80 3.90
C GLU A 175 14.21 -5.74 3.88
N GLY A 176 14.46 -5.08 5.01
CA GLY A 176 15.47 -4.02 5.17
C GLY A 176 16.85 -4.51 5.60
#